data_AF-A0A8T8SIT4-F1
#
_entry.id   AF-A0A8T8SIT4-F1
#
_cell.length_a   1.000
_cell.length_b   1.000
_cell.length_c   1.000
_cell.angle_alpha   90.00
_cell.angle_beta   90.00
_cell.angle_gamma   90.00
#
_symmetry.space_group_name_H-M   'P 1'
#
loop_
_entity.id
_entity.type
_entity.pdbx_description
1 polymer ?
#
loop_
_entity_poly.entity_id
_entity_poly.type
_entity_poly.pdbx_seq_one_letter_code
_entity_poly.pdbx_strand_id
1 'polypeptide(L)'
;MKLALASSLALVGAASAATSGPYNLGVSNSGFETGVLNATLLCNVTSTGLNLKNQQILFGVAAILPNRVDATQPFNVIAGTRLIVPASINNLAYGFGARYYAGNATKVIVNAQGSTPTFIDAATKPLPIPSAPVVSGGVSVLEVPGKGGVITVGPFKAASANSNIVFSFGDIAAVVKTYNATGGATFLVANIACPAQARPASLAFV
;
A
#
# COMPACT_ATOMS: atom_id res chain seq x y z
N MET A 1 -4.61 2.23 54.54
CA MET A 1 -3.88 2.04 53.26
C MET A 1 -4.60 0.92 52.51
N LYS A 2 -5.72 1.20 51.82
CA LYS A 2 -5.83 1.65 50.42
C LYS A 2 -5.04 0.78 49.42
N LEU A 3 -5.77 -0.25 48.95
CA LEU A 3 -5.94 -0.70 47.57
C LEU A 3 -4.89 -1.64 46.94
N ALA A 4 -5.29 -2.91 46.92
CA ALA A 4 -4.89 -3.95 45.97
C ALA A 4 -5.18 -3.52 44.53
N LEU A 5 -4.17 -3.57 43.66
CA LEU A 5 -4.28 -3.58 42.19
C LEU A 5 -2.90 -3.91 41.61
N ALA A 6 -2.56 -5.20 41.54
CA ALA A 6 -1.35 -5.68 40.87
C ALA A 6 -1.58 -7.02 40.14
N SER A 7 -2.78 -7.21 39.60
CA SER A 7 -3.19 -8.44 38.91
C SER A 7 -4.03 -8.15 37.67
N SER A 8 -3.53 -7.34 36.72
CA SER A 8 -4.23 -7.09 35.45
C SER A 8 -3.38 -6.38 34.37
N LEU A 9 -2.12 -6.79 34.16
CA LEU A 9 -1.36 -6.36 32.96
C LEU A 9 -0.53 -7.47 32.30
N ALA A 10 -0.88 -8.73 32.56
CA ALA A 10 -0.29 -9.89 31.89
C ALA A 10 -1.38 -10.71 31.18
N LEU A 11 -2.23 -10.07 30.36
CA LEU A 11 -3.12 -10.79 29.44
C LEU A 11 -3.79 -9.85 28.40
N VAL A 12 -3.02 -9.19 27.54
CA VAL A 12 -3.58 -8.61 26.30
C VAL A 12 -2.58 -8.79 25.16
N GLY A 13 -2.93 -9.66 24.21
CA GLY A 13 -2.46 -9.48 22.83
C GLY A 13 -1.62 -10.59 22.18
N ALA A 14 -1.57 -11.80 22.73
CA ALA A 14 -1.28 -12.98 21.89
C ALA A 14 -2.58 -13.39 21.17
N ALA A 15 -3.07 -12.56 20.24
CA ALA A 15 -4.08 -12.98 19.29
C ALA A 15 -3.35 -13.56 18.08
N SER A 16 -3.13 -14.87 18.17
CA SER A 16 -2.71 -15.72 17.07
C SER A 16 -3.52 -15.44 15.81
N ALA A 17 -2.80 -15.22 14.71
CA ALA A 17 -3.28 -15.57 13.40
C ALA A 17 -3.77 -17.03 13.45
N ALA A 18 -5.08 -17.23 13.35
CA ALA A 18 -5.67 -18.56 13.21
C ALA A 18 -6.68 -18.52 12.06
N THR A 19 -6.16 -18.95 10.92
CA THR A 19 -6.87 -19.47 9.76
C THR A 19 -7.85 -20.58 10.17
N SER A 20 -9.02 -20.61 9.50
CA SER A 20 -10.07 -21.66 9.46
C SER A 20 -11.27 -21.53 10.41
N GLY A 21 -12.48 -21.48 9.83
CA GLY A 21 -13.76 -21.82 10.48
C GLY A 21 -14.77 -20.68 10.70
N PRO A 22 -16.09 -20.94 10.59
CA PRO A 22 -17.14 -19.92 10.65
C PRO A 22 -17.52 -19.64 12.11
N TYR A 23 -16.98 -18.57 12.68
CA TYR A 23 -17.43 -18.09 13.99
C TYR A 23 -18.36 -16.90 13.81
N ASN A 24 -19.65 -17.16 14.01
CA ASN A 24 -20.65 -16.13 14.30
C ASN A 24 -20.31 -15.52 15.67
N LEU A 25 -19.46 -14.50 15.67
CA LEU A 25 -19.33 -13.57 16.77
C LEU A 25 -20.45 -12.53 16.60
N GLY A 26 -21.19 -12.31 17.68
CA GLY A 26 -22.36 -11.42 17.76
C GLY A 26 -22.17 -10.13 16.97
N VAL A 27 -23.23 -9.74 16.29
CA VAL A 27 -23.33 -8.64 15.32
C VAL A 27 -22.64 -7.36 15.83
N SER A 28 -21.35 -7.18 15.49
CA SER A 28 -20.66 -5.90 15.70
C SER A 28 -21.36 -4.82 14.86
N ASN A 29 -21.61 -3.66 15.47
CA ASN A 29 -22.26 -2.52 14.83
C ASN A 29 -21.53 -2.11 13.53
N SER A 30 -22.28 -1.67 12.51
CA SER A 30 -21.71 -1.13 11.26
C SER A 30 -20.73 0.02 11.55
N GLY A 31 -19.49 -0.11 11.10
CA GLY A 31 -18.42 0.88 11.32
C GLY A 31 -17.35 0.81 10.22
N PHE A 32 -16.34 1.66 10.32
CA PHE A 32 -15.16 1.65 9.45
C PHE A 32 -13.95 1.08 10.21
N GLU A 33 -13.29 0.10 9.61
CA GLU A 33 -12.00 -0.44 10.04
C GLU A 33 -10.86 0.32 9.36
N THR A 34 -9.85 0.69 10.12
CA THR A 34 -8.61 1.26 9.59
C THR A 34 -7.49 0.24 9.72
N GLY A 35 -6.93 -0.20 8.60
CA GLY A 35 -5.82 -1.13 8.56
C GLY A 35 -4.55 -0.46 8.02
N VAL A 36 -3.40 -0.75 8.64
CA VAL A 36 -2.09 -0.37 8.11
C VAL A 36 -1.33 -1.62 7.68
N LEU A 37 -0.89 -1.63 6.44
CA LEU A 37 -0.18 -2.71 5.79
C LEU A 37 1.21 -2.20 5.41
N ASN A 38 2.25 -2.78 5.99
CA ASN A 38 3.61 -2.57 5.52
C ASN A 38 4.08 -3.86 4.86
N ALA A 39 4.31 -3.82 3.55
CA ALA A 39 4.79 -4.93 2.75
C ALA A 39 6.12 -4.58 2.09
N THR A 40 6.91 -5.58 1.75
CA THR A 40 8.07 -5.42 0.88
C THR A 40 7.68 -5.95 -0.49
N LEU A 41 7.64 -5.08 -1.48
CA LEU A 41 7.39 -5.44 -2.88
C LEU A 41 8.71 -5.80 -3.55
N LEU A 42 8.75 -6.94 -4.24
CA LEU A 42 9.84 -7.24 -5.18
C LEU A 42 9.47 -6.64 -6.52
N CYS A 43 10.14 -5.55 -6.90
CA CYS A 43 9.86 -4.82 -8.12
C CYS A 43 11.03 -4.95 -9.09
N ASN A 44 10.72 -5.15 -10.36
CA ASN A 44 11.69 -4.96 -11.43
C ASN A 44 11.84 -3.46 -11.68
N VAL A 45 13.03 -2.94 -11.41
CA VAL A 45 13.35 -1.53 -11.66
C VAL A 45 14.30 -1.45 -12.85
N THR A 46 13.81 -0.87 -13.95
CA THR A 46 14.63 -0.60 -15.15
C THR A 46 14.83 0.90 -15.27
N SER A 47 16.07 1.35 -15.29
CA SER A 47 16.43 2.75 -15.50
C SER A 47 17.07 2.92 -16.87
N THR A 48 16.93 4.09 -17.48
CA THR A 48 17.72 4.51 -18.64
C THR A 48 19.22 4.33 -18.34
N GLY A 49 19.83 3.33 -18.99
CA GLY A 49 21.25 3.00 -18.86
C GLY A 49 21.62 2.01 -17.74
N LEU A 50 20.70 1.64 -16.83
CA LEU A 50 20.99 0.71 -15.72
C LEU A 50 19.80 -0.21 -15.44
N ASN A 51 20.01 -1.52 -15.59
CA ASN A 51 19.03 -2.51 -15.16
C ASN A 51 19.30 -2.90 -13.70
N LEU A 52 18.52 -2.34 -12.79
CA LEU A 52 18.65 -2.60 -11.35
C LEU A 52 17.98 -3.93 -10.94
N LYS A 53 17.31 -4.62 -11.88
CA LYS A 53 16.64 -5.91 -11.68
C LYS A 53 15.71 -5.88 -10.45
N ASN A 54 15.58 -7.01 -9.77
CA ASN A 54 14.74 -7.19 -8.58
C ASN A 54 15.23 -6.31 -7.43
N GLN A 55 14.53 -5.21 -7.20
CA GLN A 55 14.73 -4.35 -6.04
C GLN A 55 13.62 -4.60 -5.02
N GLN A 56 14.01 -4.63 -3.74
CA GLN A 56 13.07 -4.62 -2.64
C GLN A 56 12.67 -3.18 -2.36
N ILE A 57 11.41 -2.86 -2.63
CA ILE A 57 10.82 -1.55 -2.32
C ILE A 57 9.84 -1.77 -1.18
N LEU A 58 9.99 -1.04 -0.07
CA LEU A 58 8.98 -1.14 0.99
C LEU A 58 7.77 -0.30 0.57
N PHE A 59 6.59 -0.86 0.79
CA PHE A 59 5.31 -0.29 0.44
C PHE A 59 4.43 -0.27 1.68
N GLY A 60 4.03 0.93 2.08
CA GLY A 60 3.08 1.14 3.17
C GLY A 60 1.73 1.54 2.59
N VAL A 61 0.66 0.94 3.09
CA VAL A 61 -0.72 1.32 2.79
C VAL A 61 -1.47 1.49 4.09
N ALA A 62 -2.14 2.61 4.25
CA ALA A 62 -3.16 2.79 5.28
C ALA A 62 -4.51 2.83 4.57
N ALA A 63 -5.37 1.83 4.81
CA ALA A 63 -6.66 1.69 4.16
C ALA A 63 -7.80 1.77 5.17
N ILE A 64 -8.90 2.41 4.78
CA ILE A 64 -10.15 2.47 5.51
C ILE A 64 -11.16 1.63 4.74
N LEU A 65 -11.73 0.63 5.42
CA LEU A 65 -12.71 -0.31 4.87
C LEU A 65 -13.95 -0.34 5.77
N PRO A 66 -15.15 -0.46 5.22
CA PRO A 66 -16.32 -0.75 6.05
C PRO A 66 -16.21 -2.16 6.68
N ASN A 67 -16.49 -2.28 7.98
CA ASN A 67 -16.47 -3.55 8.73
C ASN A 67 -17.57 -4.51 8.25
N ARG A 68 -18.73 -3.96 7.86
CA ARG A 68 -19.83 -4.71 7.23
C ARG A 68 -20.38 -3.92 6.06
N VAL A 69 -20.64 -4.64 4.97
CA VAL A 69 -21.35 -4.15 3.79
C VAL A 69 -22.44 -5.13 3.48
N ASP A 70 -23.68 -4.65 3.36
CA ASP A 70 -24.76 -5.49 2.88
C ASP A 70 -24.43 -5.95 1.46
N ALA A 71 -24.78 -7.19 1.11
CA ALA A 71 -24.43 -7.75 -0.20
C ALA A 71 -25.03 -6.96 -1.38
N THR A 72 -26.01 -6.09 -1.12
CA THR A 72 -26.61 -5.18 -2.10
C THR A 72 -25.91 -3.83 -2.17
N GLN A 73 -25.14 -3.41 -1.17
CA GLN A 73 -24.58 -2.07 -1.04
C GLN A 73 -23.18 -1.99 -1.66
N PRO A 74 -22.96 -1.09 -2.64
CA PRO A 74 -21.63 -0.81 -3.13
C PRO A 74 -20.82 -0.02 -2.10
N PHE A 75 -19.51 -0.28 -2.02
CA PHE A 75 -18.60 0.44 -1.15
C PHE A 75 -17.24 0.69 -1.84
N ASN A 76 -16.48 1.64 -1.30
CA ASN A 76 -15.14 1.97 -1.79
C ASN A 76 -14.09 1.69 -0.71
N VAL A 77 -12.89 1.32 -1.13
CA VAL A 77 -11.70 1.29 -0.29
C VAL A 77 -11.01 2.63 -0.42
N ILE A 78 -10.72 3.29 0.70
CA ILE A 78 -9.98 4.56 0.72
C ILE A 78 -8.59 4.26 1.27
N ALA A 79 -7.53 4.57 0.51
CA ALA A 79 -6.17 4.22 0.90
C ALA A 79 -5.17 5.37 0.69
N GLY A 80 -4.34 5.62 1.69
CA GLY A 80 -3.10 6.39 1.54
C GLY A 80 -1.93 5.43 1.34
N THR A 81 -1.01 5.73 0.42
CA THR A 81 0.12 4.85 0.13
C THR A 81 1.45 5.58 0.20
N ARG A 82 2.51 4.84 0.54
CA ARG A 82 3.89 5.33 0.53
C ARG A 82 4.83 4.26 -0.01
N LEU A 83 5.75 4.66 -0.87
CA LEU A 83 6.87 3.83 -1.30
C LEU A 83 8.14 4.32 -0.61
N ILE A 84 8.95 3.40 -0.13
CA ILE A 84 10.23 3.71 0.52
C ILE A 84 11.34 3.20 -0.40
N VAL A 85 12.07 4.13 -0.98
CA VAL A 85 13.22 3.85 -1.83
C VAL A 85 14.45 3.60 -0.94
N PRO A 86 15.10 2.43 -1.07
CA PRO A 86 16.24 2.05 -0.24
C PRO A 86 17.46 2.94 -0.50
N ALA A 87 18.37 2.98 0.48
CA ALA A 87 19.59 3.78 0.43
C ALA A 87 20.50 3.42 -0.76
N SER A 88 20.53 2.16 -1.20
CA SER A 88 21.31 1.72 -2.37
C SER A 88 20.90 2.46 -3.64
N ILE A 89 19.58 2.57 -3.90
CA ILE A 89 19.04 3.29 -5.06
C ILE A 89 19.25 4.80 -4.89
N ASN A 90 19.07 5.33 -3.67
CA ASN A 90 19.29 6.76 -3.43
C ASN A 90 20.74 7.17 -3.63
N ASN A 91 21.70 6.37 -3.17
CA ASN A 91 23.12 6.63 -3.38
C ASN A 91 23.47 6.63 -4.86
N LEU A 92 22.93 5.66 -5.62
CA LEU A 92 23.12 5.60 -7.06
C LEU A 92 22.53 6.83 -7.75
N ALA A 93 21.27 7.15 -7.48
CA ALA A 93 20.60 8.31 -8.06
C ALA A 93 21.32 9.62 -7.69
N TYR A 94 21.73 9.76 -6.43
CA TYR A 94 22.46 10.92 -5.95
C TYR A 94 23.83 11.08 -6.62
N GLY A 95 24.55 9.97 -6.85
CA GLY A 95 25.80 9.93 -7.59
C GLY A 95 25.68 10.39 -9.05
N PHE A 96 24.52 10.17 -9.67
CA PHE A 96 24.19 10.67 -11.00
C PHE A 96 23.53 12.06 -11.01
N GLY A 97 23.56 12.77 -9.88
CA GLY A 97 23.09 14.16 -9.78
C GLY A 97 21.60 14.31 -9.47
N ALA A 98 20.86 13.24 -9.19
CA ALA A 98 19.48 13.33 -8.72
C ALA A 98 19.41 13.89 -7.29
N ARG A 99 18.44 14.77 -7.07
CA ARG A 99 18.12 15.39 -5.77
C ARG A 99 16.65 15.26 -5.40
N TYR A 100 15.79 15.06 -6.40
CA TYR A 100 14.36 14.79 -6.20
C TYR A 100 13.87 13.65 -7.09
N TYR A 101 12.88 12.92 -6.62
CA TYR A 101 12.06 11.98 -7.39
C TYR A 101 10.67 12.58 -7.62
N ALA A 102 10.10 12.45 -8.81
CA ALA A 102 8.67 12.67 -9.04
C ALA A 102 8.20 11.80 -10.20
N GLY A 103 6.92 11.47 -10.27
CA GLY A 103 6.46 10.49 -11.25
C GLY A 103 4.97 10.26 -11.26
N ASN A 104 4.56 9.13 -11.82
CA ASN A 104 3.18 8.66 -11.76
C ASN A 104 3.14 7.14 -11.60
N ALA A 105 2.22 6.64 -10.77
CA ALA A 105 1.83 5.24 -10.82
C ALA A 105 0.82 5.08 -11.97
N THR A 106 1.15 4.22 -12.93
CA THR A 106 0.39 4.03 -14.17
C THR A 106 -0.53 2.81 -14.11
N LYS A 107 -0.31 1.92 -13.13
CA LYS A 107 -1.14 0.73 -12.88
C LYS A 107 -1.07 0.39 -11.40
N VAL A 108 -2.21 0.19 -10.74
CA VAL A 108 -2.27 -0.30 -9.36
C VAL A 108 -3.48 -1.21 -9.26
N ILE A 109 -3.29 -2.52 -9.43
CA ILE A 109 -4.39 -3.47 -9.33
C ILE A 109 -4.69 -3.78 -7.86
N VAL A 110 -5.94 -3.57 -7.47
CA VAL A 110 -6.50 -4.04 -6.20
C VAL A 110 -7.43 -5.20 -6.51
N ASN A 111 -7.03 -6.40 -6.11
CA ASN A 111 -7.86 -7.58 -6.18
C ASN A 111 -8.78 -7.61 -4.96
N ALA A 112 -10.02 -8.04 -5.19
CA ALA A 112 -11.05 -8.19 -4.17
C ALA A 112 -11.75 -9.53 -4.39
N GLN A 113 -11.16 -10.60 -3.88
CA GLN A 113 -11.76 -11.93 -3.98
C GLN A 113 -13.07 -11.96 -3.18
N GLY A 114 -14.14 -12.50 -3.75
CA GLY A 114 -15.47 -12.51 -3.11
C GLY A 114 -16.30 -11.25 -3.34
N SER A 115 -15.82 -10.32 -4.19
CA SER A 115 -16.60 -9.16 -4.63
C SER A 115 -16.77 -9.11 -6.15
N THR A 116 -17.70 -8.27 -6.59
CA THR A 116 -17.91 -7.85 -7.97
C THR A 116 -17.67 -6.34 -8.05
N PRO A 117 -16.74 -5.86 -8.88
CA PRO A 117 -15.79 -6.64 -9.69
C PRO A 117 -14.69 -7.29 -8.83
N THR A 118 -14.10 -8.39 -9.32
CA THR A 118 -13.05 -9.14 -8.59
C THR A 118 -11.70 -8.43 -8.52
N PHE A 119 -11.52 -7.38 -9.31
CA PHE A 119 -10.38 -6.48 -9.26
C PHE A 119 -10.74 -5.12 -9.83
N ILE A 120 -10.01 -4.08 -9.41
CA ILE A 120 -10.08 -2.72 -9.97
C ILE A 120 -8.65 -2.20 -10.15
N ASP A 121 -8.40 -1.54 -11.28
CA ASP A 121 -7.21 -0.71 -11.42
C ASP A 121 -7.45 0.66 -10.79
N ALA A 122 -6.76 0.95 -9.70
CA ALA A 122 -6.85 2.23 -9.00
C ALA A 122 -6.17 3.37 -9.78
N ALA A 123 -5.33 3.06 -10.77
CA ALA A 123 -4.61 4.01 -11.59
C ALA A 123 -5.18 4.15 -13.02
N THR A 124 -6.51 3.99 -13.18
CA THR A 124 -7.20 4.30 -14.47
C THR A 124 -6.85 5.68 -15.01
N LYS A 125 -6.61 6.65 -14.11
CA LYS A 125 -5.82 7.85 -14.38
C LYS A 125 -4.49 7.72 -13.63
N PRO A 126 -3.35 8.08 -14.25
CA PRO A 126 -2.06 8.00 -13.58
C PRO A 126 -2.10 8.74 -12.24
N LEU A 127 -1.76 8.04 -11.17
CA LEU A 127 -1.75 8.60 -9.82
C LEU A 127 -0.45 9.38 -9.65
N PRO A 128 -0.50 10.69 -9.31
CA PRO A 128 0.69 11.49 -9.20
C PRO A 128 1.56 11.00 -8.05
N ILE A 129 2.86 10.90 -8.31
CA ILE A 129 3.89 10.73 -7.30
C ILE A 129 4.55 12.12 -7.14
N PRO A 130 4.17 12.90 -6.12
CA PRO A 130 4.70 14.23 -5.89
C PRO A 130 6.21 14.19 -5.64
N SER A 131 6.82 15.37 -5.78
CA SER A 131 8.25 15.53 -5.60
C SER A 131 8.68 15.13 -4.19
N ALA A 132 9.61 14.18 -4.09
CA ALA A 132 10.21 13.74 -2.84
C ALA A 132 11.73 13.90 -2.92
N PRO A 133 12.40 14.34 -1.84
CA PRO A 133 13.86 14.49 -1.84
C PRO A 133 14.56 13.13 -1.91
N VAL A 134 15.68 13.09 -2.62
CA VAL A 134 16.63 11.98 -2.62
C VAL A 134 17.56 12.14 -1.43
N VAL A 135 17.43 11.27 -0.43
CA VAL A 135 18.26 11.28 0.77
C VAL A 135 19.49 10.38 0.56
N SER A 136 20.66 11.01 0.36
CA SER A 136 21.94 10.27 0.31
C SER A 136 22.23 9.58 1.64
N GLY A 137 22.65 8.32 1.61
CA GLY A 137 22.91 7.50 2.79
C GLY A 137 21.66 7.05 3.55
N GLY A 138 20.46 7.41 3.09
CA GLY A 138 19.21 7.14 3.78
C GLY A 138 18.10 6.65 2.85
N VAL A 139 16.90 6.46 3.41
CA VAL A 139 15.70 6.11 2.63
C VAL A 139 14.97 7.37 2.16
N SER A 140 14.32 7.27 1.02
CA SER A 140 13.46 8.34 0.49
C SER A 140 12.02 7.85 0.50
N VAL A 141 11.08 8.67 0.95
CA VAL A 141 9.66 8.30 1.05
C VAL A 141 8.87 9.04 -0.02
N LEU A 142 8.21 8.28 -0.89
CA LEU A 142 7.37 8.78 -1.97
C LEU A 142 5.93 8.49 -1.56
N GLU A 143 5.21 9.52 -1.12
CA GLU A 143 3.80 9.40 -0.74
C GLU A 143 2.92 9.51 -1.99
N VAL A 144 1.99 8.58 -2.19
CA VAL A 144 1.13 8.53 -3.39
C VAL A 144 -0.34 8.53 -2.96
N PRO A 145 -1.14 9.54 -3.35
CA PRO A 145 -0.85 10.64 -4.29
C PRO A 145 -0.18 11.88 -3.65
N GLY A 146 0.23 11.77 -2.38
CA GLY A 146 0.90 12.81 -1.61
C GLY A 146 0.46 12.82 -0.16
N LYS A 147 1.06 13.69 0.65
CA LYS A 147 0.77 13.79 2.08
C LYS A 147 -0.70 14.09 2.34
N GLY A 148 -1.40 13.18 3.01
CA GLY A 148 -2.84 13.31 3.27
C GLY A 148 -3.75 13.09 2.05
N GLY A 149 -3.17 12.76 0.89
CA GLY A 149 -3.90 12.33 -0.28
C GLY A 149 -4.40 10.89 -0.13
N VAL A 150 -5.59 10.62 -0.64
CA VAL A 150 -6.20 9.29 -0.61
C VAL A 150 -6.55 8.82 -2.02
N ILE A 151 -6.43 7.52 -2.22
CA ILE A 151 -6.85 6.80 -3.41
C ILE A 151 -8.18 6.14 -3.06
N THR A 152 -9.22 6.42 -3.85
CA THR A 152 -10.51 5.76 -3.70
C THR A 152 -10.64 4.67 -4.76
N VAL A 153 -10.81 3.42 -4.32
CA VAL A 153 -10.87 2.24 -5.18
C VAL A 153 -12.23 1.56 -5.00
N GLY A 154 -13.01 1.52 -6.08
CA GLY A 154 -14.37 1.00 -6.04
C GLY A 154 -15.23 1.57 -7.18
N PRO A 155 -16.54 1.26 -7.20
CA PRO A 155 -17.25 0.51 -6.17
C PRO A 155 -17.01 -1.01 -6.24
N PHE A 156 -16.88 -1.64 -5.07
CA PHE A 156 -16.98 -3.08 -4.87
C PHE A 156 -18.35 -3.44 -4.28
N LYS A 157 -18.83 -4.63 -4.58
CA LYS A 157 -20.05 -5.21 -4.02
C LYS A 157 -19.80 -6.67 -3.68
N ALA A 158 -20.36 -7.21 -2.59
CA ALA A 158 -20.22 -8.63 -2.32
C ALA A 158 -20.78 -9.47 -3.48
N ALA A 159 -20.08 -10.53 -3.88
CA ALA A 159 -20.52 -11.39 -4.98
C ALA A 159 -21.79 -12.19 -4.62
N SER A 160 -22.01 -12.46 -3.32
CA SER A 160 -23.18 -13.13 -2.78
C SER A 160 -23.45 -12.69 -1.33
N ALA A 161 -24.62 -13.02 -0.80
CA ALA A 161 -25.05 -12.69 0.57
C ALA A 161 -24.09 -13.15 1.68
N ASN A 162 -23.28 -14.18 1.43
CA ASN A 162 -22.34 -14.77 2.40
C ASN A 162 -20.88 -14.68 1.94
N SER A 163 -20.55 -13.77 1.02
CA SER A 163 -19.18 -13.64 0.51
C SER A 163 -18.26 -12.99 1.54
N ASN A 164 -17.10 -13.60 1.78
CA ASN A 164 -15.98 -12.96 2.46
C ASN A 164 -15.11 -12.23 1.42
N ILE A 165 -14.90 -10.93 1.60
CA ILE A 165 -14.10 -10.13 0.67
C ILE A 165 -12.65 -10.08 1.15
N VAL A 166 -11.73 -10.64 0.37
CA VAL A 166 -10.28 -10.61 0.65
C VAL A 166 -9.59 -9.67 -0.32
N PHE A 167 -9.00 -8.60 0.21
CA PHE A 167 -8.23 -7.64 -0.58
C PHE A 167 -6.77 -8.06 -0.71
N SER A 168 -6.21 -7.88 -1.91
CA SER A 168 -4.77 -8.04 -2.16
C SER A 168 -4.30 -7.10 -3.27
N PHE A 169 -3.00 -6.82 -3.30
CA PHE A 169 -2.39 -6.05 -4.37
C PHE A 169 -1.97 -6.96 -5.52
N GLY A 170 -2.47 -6.65 -6.71
CA GLY A 170 -2.03 -7.26 -7.97
C GLY A 170 -0.81 -6.54 -8.54
N ASP A 171 -0.73 -6.46 -9.87
CA ASP A 171 0.36 -5.76 -10.54
C ASP A 171 0.37 -4.27 -10.22
N ILE A 172 1.56 -3.74 -9.97
CA ILE A 172 1.82 -2.32 -9.80
C ILE A 172 2.84 -1.88 -10.85
N ALA A 173 2.55 -0.80 -11.56
CA ALA A 173 3.49 -0.15 -12.47
C ALA A 173 3.59 1.35 -12.16
N ALA A 174 4.81 1.87 -12.18
CA ALA A 174 5.07 3.29 -11.99
C ALA A 174 6.25 3.77 -12.84
N VAL A 175 6.22 5.04 -13.19
CA VAL A 175 7.32 5.74 -13.85
C VAL A 175 7.77 6.85 -12.92
N VAL A 176 9.02 6.76 -12.44
CA VAL A 176 9.65 7.74 -11.57
C VAL A 176 10.78 8.43 -12.34
N LYS A 177 10.69 9.74 -12.45
CA LYS A 177 11.72 10.62 -12.98
C LYS A 177 12.52 11.22 -11.84
N THR A 178 13.75 11.59 -12.16
CA THR A 178 14.63 12.26 -11.21
C THR A 178 14.93 13.68 -11.67
N TYR A 179 15.18 14.57 -10.71
CA TYR A 179 15.45 15.98 -10.95
C TYR A 179 16.67 16.40 -10.13
N ASN A 180 17.47 17.31 -10.66
CA ASN A 180 18.63 17.88 -9.99
C ASN A 180 18.22 18.98 -8.99
N ALA A 181 19.19 19.63 -8.35
CA ALA A 181 18.95 20.69 -7.37
C ALA A 181 18.25 21.93 -7.94
N THR A 182 18.35 22.18 -9.24
CA THR A 182 17.74 23.34 -9.92
C THR A 182 16.37 23.01 -10.53
N GLY A 183 15.86 21.79 -10.32
CA GLY A 183 14.58 21.32 -10.88
C GLY A 183 14.66 20.83 -12.32
N GLY A 184 15.86 20.79 -12.93
CA GLY A 184 16.08 20.18 -14.24
C GLY A 184 15.97 18.65 -14.16
N ALA A 185 15.28 18.05 -15.12
CA ALA A 185 15.21 16.59 -15.22
C ALA A 185 16.62 16.01 -15.44
N THR A 186 16.96 14.93 -14.74
CA THR A 186 18.17 14.16 -15.05
C THR A 186 17.87 13.11 -16.11
N PHE A 187 18.92 12.47 -16.65
CA PHE A 187 18.76 11.40 -17.63
C PHE A 187 18.19 10.10 -17.02
N LEU A 188 18.11 9.97 -15.69
CA LEU A 188 17.58 8.79 -15.02
C LEU A 188 16.06 8.81 -14.97
N VAL A 189 15.45 7.85 -15.65
CA VAL A 189 14.02 7.54 -15.60
C VAL A 189 13.89 6.08 -15.22
N ALA A 190 13.27 5.82 -14.07
CA ALA A 190 13.01 4.49 -13.55
C ALA A 190 11.59 4.03 -13.90
N ASN A 191 11.49 2.92 -14.62
CA ASN A 191 10.26 2.17 -14.79
C ASN A 191 10.24 1.06 -13.75
N ILE A 192 9.18 1.04 -12.95
CA ILE A 192 9.00 0.13 -11.83
C ILE A 192 7.84 -0.76 -12.18
N ALA A 193 8.07 -2.08 -12.19
CA ALA A 193 7.03 -3.08 -12.36
C ALA A 193 7.11 -4.09 -11.22
N CYS A 194 6.14 -4.07 -10.32
CA CYS A 194 6.00 -5.03 -9.24
C CYS A 194 4.92 -6.04 -9.64
N PRO A 195 5.26 -7.31 -9.94
CA PRO A 195 4.26 -8.33 -10.23
C PRO A 195 3.38 -8.58 -9.01
N ALA A 196 2.16 -9.06 -9.24
CA ALA A 196 1.27 -9.49 -8.16
C ALA A 196 1.99 -10.42 -7.18
N GLN A 197 2.00 -10.05 -5.91
CA GLN A 197 2.61 -10.87 -4.86
C GLN A 197 1.50 -11.44 -3.99
N ALA A 198 1.48 -12.76 -3.83
CA ALA A 198 0.49 -13.52 -3.07
C ALA A 198 0.62 -13.31 -1.54
N ARG A 199 0.62 -12.05 -1.10
CA ARG A 199 0.50 -11.69 0.31
C ARG A 199 -0.92 -11.17 0.52
N PRO A 200 -1.87 -12.03 0.93
CA PRO A 200 -3.17 -11.55 1.36
C PRO A 200 -2.94 -10.56 2.50
N ALA A 201 -3.47 -9.35 2.33
CA ALA A 201 -3.47 -8.36 3.39
C ALA A 201 -4.38 -8.87 4.50
N SER A 202 -3.83 -9.48 5.56
CA SER A 202 -4.60 -9.66 6.79
C SER A 202 -4.65 -8.30 7.48
N LEU A 203 -5.83 -7.69 7.49
CA LEU A 203 -6.10 -6.49 8.27
C LEU A 203 -5.86 -6.84 9.74
N ALA A 204 -4.85 -6.22 10.36
CA ALA A 204 -4.67 -6.30 11.81
C ALA A 204 -5.77 -5.47 12.47
N PHE A 205 -6.66 -6.15 13.20
CA PHE A 205 -7.59 -5.53 14.13
C PHE A 205 -6.81 -4.94 15.31
N VAL A 206 -7.20 -3.74 15.76
CA VAL A 206 -6.83 -3.20 17.08
C VAL A 206 -8.09 -3.17 17.94
#